data_AF-A0A9D3VLX4-F1
#
_entry.id   AF-A0A9D3VLX4-F1
#
_cell.length_a   1.000
_cell.length_b   1.000
_cell.length_c   1.000
_cell.angle_alpha   90.00
_cell.angle_beta   90.00
_cell.angle_gamma   90.00
#
_symmetry.space_group_name_H-M   'P 1'
#
loop_
_entity.id
_entity.type
_entity.pdbx_description
1 polymer ?
#
loop_
_entity_poly.entity_id
_entity_poly.type
_entity_poly.pdbx_seq_one_letter_code
_entity_poly.pdbx_strand_id
1 'polypeptide(L)'
;MLICLCGIQVLDLGRAETTLQSSLFPHKKLWVIPRIRHFSLQIRQLQTPNKPDSVIALLKNHGFSKTQIAILIKRPPCVLASDVEKTLLPKITFLNSKGISSSDLAKCLSKCPSLLILSLENRIIPSFNFLCDLLQSNNDILGVLNLFTRMLLYDFDSYILPNSNVLRQNGVPELNIDKGFRRVPKTFFYTPIQFKEIVEKVKQMGFSPERFTFIFAVTVLG
;
A
#
# COMPACT_ATOMS: atom_id res chain seq x y z
N MET A 1 29.40 17.83 -19.02
CA MET A 1 28.38 16.95 -19.61
C MET A 1 27.16 17.00 -18.71
N LEU A 2 26.13 17.74 -19.16
CA LEU A 2 24.88 18.00 -18.45
C LEU A 2 24.06 16.71 -18.27
N ILE A 3 23.38 16.56 -17.13
CA ILE A 3 22.01 16.05 -17.09
C ILE A 3 21.20 16.95 -16.15
N CYS A 4 20.35 17.74 -16.77
CA CYS A 4 19.31 18.57 -16.18
C CYS A 4 18.09 17.68 -15.88
N LEU A 5 17.56 17.67 -14.66
CA LEU A 5 16.20 17.18 -14.40
C LEU A 5 15.51 18.04 -13.34
N CYS A 6 14.38 18.61 -13.78
CA CYS A 6 13.35 19.35 -13.07
C CYS A 6 13.68 20.76 -12.58
N GLY A 7 13.31 21.72 -13.44
CA GLY A 7 13.04 23.09 -13.05
C GLY A 7 11.80 23.20 -12.18
N ILE A 8 11.94 23.99 -11.11
CA ILE A 8 10.85 24.69 -10.42
C ILE A 8 11.43 26.07 -10.13
N GLN A 9 10.90 27.10 -10.80
CA GLN A 9 11.17 28.49 -10.47
C GLN A 9 10.75 28.74 -9.02
N VAL A 10 11.69 29.20 -8.19
CA VAL A 10 11.39 29.70 -6.85
C VAL A 10 10.84 31.12 -7.02
N LEU A 11 9.51 31.26 -6.97
CA LEU A 11 8.89 32.54 -6.68
C LEU A 11 8.80 32.69 -5.16
N ASP A 12 9.50 33.72 -4.70
CA ASP A 12 9.51 34.26 -3.35
C ASP A 12 8.11 34.73 -2.95
N LEU A 13 7.62 34.38 -1.76
CA LEU A 13 6.50 35.05 -1.08
C LEU A 13 6.42 34.58 0.39
N GLY A 14 6.83 35.49 1.28
CA GLY A 14 5.92 36.02 2.29
C GLY A 14 5.55 35.13 3.48
N ARG A 15 6.27 35.36 4.58
CA ARG A 15 5.92 35.13 5.98
C ARG A 15 4.47 35.55 6.32
N ALA A 16 3.65 34.64 6.84
CA ALA A 16 2.50 34.96 7.70
C ALA A 16 2.10 33.76 8.57
N GLU A 17 2.38 33.86 9.87
CA GLU A 17 1.75 33.06 10.92
C GLU A 17 0.35 33.61 11.17
N THR A 18 -0.66 32.75 11.26
CA THR A 18 -1.89 33.09 11.99
C THR A 18 -2.53 31.85 12.59
N THR A 19 -2.68 31.93 13.91
CA THR A 19 -3.35 31.06 14.88
C THR A 19 -4.82 30.85 14.52
N LEU A 20 -5.32 29.60 14.58
CA LEU A 20 -6.76 29.34 14.74
C LEU A 20 -6.98 28.23 15.77
N GLN A 21 -7.86 28.56 16.71
CA GLN A 21 -8.24 27.84 17.92
C GLN A 21 -8.92 26.50 17.65
N SER A 22 -8.73 25.61 18.61
CA SER A 22 -9.37 24.31 18.74
C SER A 22 -10.89 24.40 18.93
N SER A 23 -11.66 23.61 18.18
CA SER A 23 -12.68 22.72 18.75
C SER A 23 -13.31 21.83 17.68
N LEU A 24 -13.66 20.60 18.12
CA LEU A 24 -14.34 19.48 17.45
C LEU A 24 -13.51 18.48 16.62
N PHE A 25 -13.69 17.20 17.02
CA PHE A 25 -13.27 15.90 16.46
C PHE A 25 -11.94 15.29 16.95
N PRO A 26 -11.98 14.26 17.84
CA PRO A 26 -10.82 13.43 18.15
C PRO A 26 -10.62 12.38 17.03
N HIS A 27 -9.35 12.12 16.72
CA HIS A 27 -8.84 11.16 15.71
C HIS A 27 -8.89 11.58 14.22
N LYS A 28 -8.04 12.56 13.87
CA LYS A 28 -7.48 12.69 12.51
C LYS A 28 -5.99 12.33 12.54
N LYS A 29 -5.63 11.12 12.09
CA LYS A 29 -4.36 10.90 11.37
C LYS A 29 -4.70 10.81 9.89
N LEU A 30 -4.97 11.97 9.28
CA LEU A 30 -4.78 12.08 7.84
C LEU A 30 -3.28 11.92 7.60
N TRP A 31 -2.87 10.80 7.03
CA TRP A 31 -1.52 10.63 6.53
C TRP A 31 -1.34 11.55 5.33
N VAL A 32 -0.92 12.77 5.59
CA VAL A 32 -0.28 13.61 4.59
C VAL A 32 1.02 12.88 4.23
N ILE A 33 1.11 12.37 3.00
CA ILE A 33 2.38 11.97 2.38
C ILE A 33 3.34 13.15 2.61
N PRO A 34 4.51 12.98 3.26
CA PRO A 34 5.35 14.12 3.64
C PRO A 34 5.69 14.99 2.43
N ARG A 35 4.98 16.10 2.28
CA ARG A 35 5.16 17.02 1.15
C ARG A 35 6.36 17.92 1.48
N ILE A 36 7.40 17.78 0.65
CA ILE A 36 8.45 18.75 0.31
C ILE A 36 9.60 18.95 1.33
N ARG A 37 9.41 19.07 2.66
CA ARG A 37 10.54 19.26 3.60
C ARG A 37 11.43 18.02 3.82
N HIS A 38 10.85 16.83 3.68
CA HIS A 38 11.57 15.56 3.87
C HIS A 38 12.51 15.24 2.70
N PHE A 39 12.18 15.72 1.50
CA PHE A 39 12.91 15.39 0.27
C PHE A 39 14.29 16.06 0.24
N SER A 40 14.41 17.30 0.72
CA SER A 40 15.69 18.04 0.78
C SER A 40 16.69 17.45 1.79
N LEU A 41 16.24 16.92 2.92
CA LEU A 41 17.09 16.17 3.85
C LEU A 41 17.54 14.82 3.27
N GLN A 42 16.68 14.15 2.50
CA GLN A 42 16.99 12.87 1.87
C GLN A 42 18.04 12.98 0.76
N ILE A 43 18.03 14.06 -0.02
CA ILE A 43 19.09 14.31 -1.01
C ILE A 43 20.47 14.48 -0.35
N ARG A 44 20.55 15.12 0.83
CA ARG A 44 21.79 15.18 1.62
C ARG A 44 22.26 13.80 2.11
N GLN A 45 21.34 12.88 2.42
CA GLN A 45 21.70 11.52 2.90
C GLN A 45 22.18 10.58 1.79
N LEU A 46 21.91 10.90 0.52
CA LEU A 46 22.50 10.19 -0.63
C LEU A 46 24.00 10.52 -0.81
N GLN A 47 24.52 11.54 -0.11
CA GLN A 47 25.91 11.98 -0.20
C GLN A 47 26.84 11.25 0.78
N THR A 48 26.33 10.33 1.61
CA THR A 48 27.20 9.48 2.44
C THR A 48 27.74 8.30 1.59
N PRO A 49 29.05 8.02 1.56
CA PRO A 49 29.68 7.29 0.44
C PRO A 49 29.21 5.84 0.18
N ASN A 50 28.50 5.17 1.08
CA ASN A 50 28.31 3.71 0.99
C ASN A 50 26.86 3.20 1.02
N LYS A 51 25.85 4.05 1.22
CA LYS A 51 24.46 3.56 1.40
C LYS A 51 23.82 2.98 0.14
N PRO A 52 23.96 3.59 -1.07
CA PRO A 52 23.33 3.05 -2.27
C PRO A 52 23.85 1.66 -2.66
N ASP A 53 25.17 1.43 -2.55
CA ASP A 53 25.79 0.16 -2.90
C ASP A 53 25.40 -0.96 -1.96
N SER A 54 25.30 -0.68 -0.65
CA SER A 54 24.81 -1.66 0.33
C SER A 54 23.35 -2.06 0.06
N VAL A 55 22.48 -1.11 -0.30
CA VAL A 55 21.08 -1.40 -0.66
C VAL A 55 21.01 -2.28 -1.91
N ILE A 56 21.81 -1.97 -2.95
CA ILE A 56 21.86 -2.77 -4.17
C ILE A 56 22.41 -4.17 -3.89
N ALA A 57 23.46 -4.29 -3.07
CA ALA A 57 24.06 -5.56 -2.67
C ALA A 57 23.05 -6.44 -1.90
N LEU A 58 22.33 -5.85 -0.93
CA LEU A 58 21.26 -6.54 -0.21
C LEU A 58 20.22 -7.12 -1.17
N LEU A 59 19.67 -6.29 -2.06
CA LEU A 59 18.64 -6.73 -3.00
C LEU A 59 19.14 -7.84 -3.93
N LYS A 60 20.39 -7.75 -4.42
CA LYS A 60 21.01 -8.83 -5.22
C LYS A 60 21.15 -10.13 -4.42
N ASN A 61 21.62 -10.04 -3.18
CA ASN A 61 21.79 -11.20 -2.29
C ASN A 61 20.45 -11.90 -1.98
N HIS A 62 19.35 -11.14 -2.00
CA HIS A 62 17.99 -11.67 -1.88
C HIS A 62 17.35 -12.00 -3.24
N GLY A 63 18.13 -12.17 -4.31
CA GLY A 63 17.66 -12.70 -5.59
C GLY A 63 16.92 -11.72 -6.49
N PHE A 64 16.99 -10.41 -6.24
CA PHE A 64 16.36 -9.41 -7.11
C PHE A 64 17.20 -9.21 -8.37
N SER A 65 16.54 -9.20 -9.52
CA SER A 65 17.19 -8.94 -10.80
C SER A 65 17.62 -7.47 -10.94
N LYS A 66 18.57 -7.20 -11.85
CA LYS A 66 18.98 -5.82 -12.18
C LYS A 66 17.79 -4.92 -12.56
N THR A 67 16.82 -5.47 -13.31
CA THR A 67 15.63 -4.72 -13.74
C THR A 67 14.68 -4.43 -12.58
N GLN A 68 14.47 -5.38 -11.67
CA GLN A 68 13.67 -5.18 -10.47
C GLN A 68 14.31 -4.13 -9.55
N ILE A 69 15.63 -4.21 -9.32
CA ILE A 69 16.39 -3.23 -8.53
C ILE A 69 16.24 -1.83 -9.13
N ALA A 70 16.37 -1.69 -10.46
CA ALA A 70 16.18 -0.40 -11.13
C ALA A 70 14.78 0.19 -10.90
N ILE A 71 13.73 -0.65 -10.91
CA ILE A 71 12.35 -0.23 -10.60
C ILE A 71 12.22 0.26 -9.15
N LEU A 72 12.81 -0.48 -8.21
CA LEU A 72 12.75 -0.17 -6.77
C LEU A 72 13.48 1.13 -6.42
N ILE A 73 14.53 1.46 -7.16
CA ILE A 73 15.31 2.68 -6.94
C ILE A 73 14.64 3.89 -7.63
N LYS A 74 14.08 3.69 -8.83
CA LYS A 74 13.52 4.79 -9.62
C LYS A 74 12.26 5.40 -8.99
N ARG A 75 11.40 4.59 -8.37
CA ARG A 75 10.09 5.03 -7.88
C ARG A 75 10.19 5.69 -6.48
N PRO A 76 10.74 5.02 -5.46
CA PRO A 76 11.13 5.65 -4.20
C PRO A 76 12.66 5.82 -4.13
N PRO A 77 13.25 6.91 -4.66
CA PRO A 77 14.70 7.12 -4.61
C PRO A 77 15.25 7.17 -3.17
N CYS A 78 14.41 7.51 -2.19
CA CYS A 78 14.75 7.49 -0.78
C CYS A 78 15.10 6.09 -0.22
N VAL A 79 14.75 5.01 -0.92
CA VAL A 79 15.17 3.65 -0.54
C VAL A 79 16.70 3.54 -0.52
N LEU A 80 17.41 4.24 -1.40
CA LEU A 80 18.88 4.26 -1.41
C LEU A 80 19.51 4.91 -0.17
N ALA A 81 18.75 5.76 0.55
CA ALA A 81 19.21 6.40 1.78
C ALA A 81 18.87 5.57 3.04
N SER A 82 18.17 4.44 2.88
CA SER A 82 17.68 3.61 3.98
C SER A 82 18.81 2.83 4.65
N ASP A 83 18.69 2.62 5.96
CA ASP A 83 19.60 1.77 6.72
C ASP A 83 19.27 0.29 6.42
N VAL A 84 20.20 -0.41 5.80
CA VAL A 84 20.00 -1.81 5.36
C VAL A 84 19.61 -2.70 6.54
N GLU A 85 20.38 -2.66 7.63
CA GLU A 85 20.23 -3.54 8.80
C GLU A 85 18.99 -3.19 9.61
N LYS A 86 18.67 -1.90 9.74
CA LYS A 86 17.55 -1.45 10.60
C LYS A 86 16.22 -1.33 9.87
N THR A 87 16.20 -1.28 8.54
CA THR A 87 14.96 -0.96 7.81
C THR A 87 14.63 -1.92 6.68
N LEU A 88 15.56 -2.24 5.77
CA LEU A 88 15.25 -3.05 4.58
C LEU A 88 15.33 -4.54 4.88
N LEU A 89 16.42 -4.98 5.52
CA LEU A 89 16.62 -6.37 5.88
C LEU A 89 15.51 -6.91 6.80
N PRO A 90 15.06 -6.20 7.87
CA PRO A 90 13.95 -6.68 8.69
C PRO A 90 12.66 -6.90 7.90
N LYS A 91 12.36 -6.05 6.90
CA LYS A 91 11.17 -6.22 6.04
C LYS A 91 11.28 -7.45 5.16
N ILE A 92 12.44 -7.67 4.54
CA ILE A 92 12.69 -8.85 3.70
C ILE A 92 12.62 -10.12 4.56
N THR A 93 13.28 -10.13 5.71
CA THR A 93 13.29 -11.27 6.64
C THR A 93 11.89 -11.60 7.15
N PHE A 94 11.09 -10.60 7.53
CA PHE A 94 9.70 -10.81 7.93
C PHE A 94 8.85 -11.43 6.80
N LEU A 95 8.95 -10.89 5.58
CA LEU A 95 8.15 -11.40 4.46
C LEU A 95 8.54 -12.84 4.10
N ASN A 96 9.84 -13.15 4.14
CA ASN A 96 10.34 -14.51 3.95
C ASN A 96 9.91 -15.45 5.08
N SER A 97 9.85 -14.99 6.34
CA SER A 97 9.40 -15.81 7.47
C SER A 97 7.90 -16.15 7.41
N LYS A 98 7.11 -15.38 6.66
CA LYS A 98 5.73 -15.71 6.29
C LYS A 98 5.64 -16.71 5.11
N GLY A 99 6.77 -17.25 4.65
CA GLY A 99 6.82 -18.26 3.59
C GLY A 99 6.70 -17.69 2.17
N ILE A 100 6.90 -16.39 1.99
CA ILE A 100 6.99 -15.78 0.67
C ILE A 100 8.40 -16.04 0.12
N SER A 101 8.48 -16.58 -1.10
CA SER A 101 9.77 -16.81 -1.74
C SER A 101 10.44 -15.48 -2.11
N SER A 102 11.77 -15.44 -2.14
CA SER A 102 12.53 -14.26 -2.62
C SER A 102 12.08 -13.80 -4.02
N SER A 103 11.72 -14.74 -4.91
CA SER A 103 11.23 -14.46 -6.26
C SER A 103 9.87 -13.75 -6.24
N ASP A 104 8.93 -14.25 -5.43
CA ASP A 104 7.60 -13.65 -5.32
C ASP A 104 7.64 -12.31 -4.57
N LEU A 105 8.50 -12.20 -3.57
CA LEU A 105 8.79 -10.95 -2.90
C LEU A 105 9.32 -9.90 -3.89
N ALA A 106 10.28 -10.28 -4.74
CA ALA A 106 10.84 -9.38 -5.73
C ALA A 106 9.80 -8.92 -6.76
N LYS A 107 8.90 -9.82 -7.20
CA LYS A 107 7.75 -9.46 -8.05
C LYS A 107 6.79 -8.50 -7.35
N CYS A 108 6.43 -8.79 -6.09
CA CYS A 108 5.53 -7.99 -5.27
C CYS A 108 6.07 -6.56 -5.08
N LEU A 109 7.31 -6.43 -4.62
CA LEU A 109 7.94 -5.13 -4.41
C LEU A 109 8.15 -4.37 -5.71
N SER A 110 8.42 -5.05 -6.83
CA SER A 110 8.52 -4.38 -8.14
C SER A 110 7.18 -3.81 -8.61
N LYS A 111 6.05 -4.50 -8.33
CA LYS A 111 4.70 -3.98 -8.57
C LYS A 111 4.40 -2.77 -7.70
N CYS A 112 4.80 -2.79 -6.43
CA CYS A 112 4.54 -1.71 -5.47
C CYS A 112 5.78 -1.33 -4.64
N PRO A 113 6.73 -0.56 -5.21
CA PRO A 113 7.97 -0.21 -4.50
C PRO A 113 7.77 0.63 -3.24
N SER A 114 6.64 1.35 -3.15
CA SER A 114 6.27 2.12 -1.96
C SER A 114 6.12 1.28 -0.70
N LEU A 115 6.06 -0.05 -0.79
CA LEU A 115 6.09 -0.93 0.39
C LEU A 115 7.42 -0.81 1.15
N LEU A 116 8.52 -0.52 0.47
CA LEU A 116 9.83 -0.38 1.11
C LEU A 116 9.93 0.85 1.99
N ILE A 117 9.06 1.86 1.81
CA ILE A 117 9.03 3.07 2.64
C ILE A 117 8.03 2.99 3.79
N LEU A 118 7.19 1.95 3.85
CA LEU A 118 6.26 1.78 4.95
C LEU A 118 6.97 1.32 6.24
N SER A 119 6.32 1.59 7.38
CA SER A 119 6.73 1.02 8.66
C SER A 119 6.46 -0.49 8.68
N LEU A 120 7.47 -1.27 9.09
CA LEU A 120 7.30 -2.71 9.28
C LEU A 120 6.26 -2.99 10.37
N GLU A 121 6.49 -2.48 11.57
CA GLU A 121 5.65 -2.70 12.76
C GLU A 121 4.22 -2.16 12.61
N ASN A 122 4.07 -0.95 12.08
CA ASN A 122 2.77 -0.27 12.11
C ASN A 122 1.91 -0.56 10.88
N ARG A 123 2.48 -1.11 9.79
CA ARG A 123 1.77 -1.31 8.51
C ARG A 123 1.92 -2.72 7.97
N ILE A 124 3.16 -3.14 7.69
CA ILE A 124 3.39 -4.41 6.99
C ILE A 124 2.97 -5.59 7.87
N ILE A 125 3.39 -5.63 9.14
CA ILE A 125 3.07 -6.73 10.05
C ILE A 125 1.56 -6.87 10.27
N PRO A 126 0.80 -5.80 10.64
CA PRO A 126 -0.65 -5.89 10.81
C PRO A 126 -1.38 -6.35 9.55
N SER A 127 -1.04 -5.81 8.38
CA SER A 127 -1.68 -6.22 7.12
C SER A 127 -1.40 -7.69 6.78
N PHE A 128 -0.18 -8.17 7.01
CA PHE A 128 0.13 -9.58 6.77
C PHE A 128 -0.53 -10.52 7.77
N ASN A 129 -0.60 -10.14 9.05
CA ASN A 129 -1.31 -10.95 10.04
C ASN A 129 -2.80 -11.05 9.69
N PHE A 130 -3.44 -9.95 9.30
CA PHE A 130 -4.82 -9.98 8.79
C PHE A 130 -4.99 -10.95 7.61
N LEU A 131 -4.08 -10.90 6.63
CA LEU A 131 -4.14 -11.80 5.48
C LEU A 131 -3.92 -13.26 5.87
N CYS A 132 -3.03 -13.54 6.82
CA CYS A 132 -2.84 -14.88 7.37
C CYS A 132 -4.11 -15.41 8.04
N ASP A 133 -4.75 -14.59 8.87
CA ASP A 133 -5.96 -14.97 9.60
C ASP A 133 -7.14 -15.22 8.65
N LEU A 134 -7.29 -14.39 7.62
CA LEU A 134 -8.39 -14.47 6.65
C LEU A 134 -8.20 -15.58 5.61
N LEU A 135 -6.99 -15.74 5.05
CA LEU A 135 -6.76 -16.60 3.89
C LEU A 135 -6.19 -17.97 4.26
N GLN A 136 -5.53 -18.10 5.42
CA GLN A 136 -5.02 -19.35 5.99
C GLN A 136 -4.07 -20.16 5.09
N SER A 137 -3.64 -19.61 3.96
CA SER A 137 -2.79 -20.26 2.96
C SER A 137 -1.87 -19.26 2.27
N ASN A 138 -0.57 -19.55 2.20
CA ASN A 138 0.40 -18.70 1.54
C ASN A 138 0.10 -18.51 0.04
N ASN A 139 -0.42 -19.54 -0.62
CA ASN A 139 -0.82 -19.46 -2.03
C ASN A 139 -1.97 -18.49 -2.24
N ASP A 140 -2.93 -18.46 -1.31
CA ASP A 140 -4.05 -17.51 -1.37
C ASP A 140 -3.60 -16.09 -1.09
N ILE A 141 -2.71 -15.88 -0.10
CA ILE A 141 -2.10 -14.58 0.18
C ILE A 141 -1.37 -14.08 -1.07
N LEU A 142 -0.54 -14.91 -1.69
CA LEU A 142 0.16 -14.57 -2.93
C LEU A 142 -0.80 -14.30 -4.08
N GLY A 143 -1.90 -15.07 -4.19
CA GLY A 143 -2.94 -14.84 -5.19
C GLY A 143 -3.56 -13.45 -5.05
N VAL A 144 -3.97 -13.09 -3.84
CA VAL A 144 -4.58 -11.80 -3.51
C VAL A 144 -3.58 -10.64 -3.69
N LEU A 145 -2.34 -10.79 -3.24
CA LEU A 145 -1.27 -9.80 -3.45
C LEU A 145 -0.93 -9.64 -4.94
N ASN A 146 -1.02 -10.70 -5.74
CA ASN A 146 -0.78 -10.62 -7.17
C ASN A 146 -1.86 -9.86 -7.92
N LEU A 147 -3.11 -9.95 -7.46
CA LEU A 147 -4.26 -9.20 -7.97
C LEU A 147 -4.20 -7.73 -7.57
N PHE A 148 -3.86 -7.43 -6.31
CA PHE A 148 -3.88 -6.04 -5.82
C PHE A 148 -2.81 -5.76 -4.74
N THR A 149 -1.54 -5.78 -5.13
CA THR A 149 -0.39 -5.55 -4.21
C THR A 149 -0.49 -4.24 -3.43
N ARG A 150 -1.11 -3.21 -4.02
CA ARG A 150 -1.29 -1.89 -3.41
C ARG A 150 -2.20 -1.91 -2.18
N MET A 151 -2.93 -3.00 -1.90
CA MET A 151 -3.73 -3.13 -0.68
C MET A 151 -2.92 -2.89 0.59
N LEU A 152 -1.66 -3.34 0.61
CA LEU A 152 -0.76 -3.19 1.75
C LEU A 152 -0.40 -1.74 2.08
N LEU A 153 -0.79 -0.78 1.23
CA LEU A 153 -0.70 0.65 1.52
C LEU A 153 -1.87 1.14 2.38
N TYR A 154 -2.99 0.43 2.36
CA TYR A 154 -4.22 0.79 3.06
C TYR A 154 -4.26 0.22 4.47
N ASP A 155 -5.07 0.87 5.31
CA ASP A 155 -5.37 0.38 6.64
C ASP A 155 -6.51 -0.62 6.53
N PHE A 156 -6.28 -1.88 6.82
CA PHE A 156 -7.25 -2.93 6.50
C PHE A 156 -8.52 -2.76 7.34
N ASP A 157 -8.37 -2.41 8.62
CA ASP A 157 -9.48 -2.18 9.54
C ASP A 157 -10.37 -1.02 9.12
N SER A 158 -9.78 0.07 8.62
CA SER A 158 -10.55 1.24 8.16
C SER A 158 -11.35 1.02 6.87
N TYR A 159 -11.09 -0.06 6.13
CA TYR A 159 -11.69 -0.28 4.80
C TYR A 159 -12.42 -1.62 4.71
N ILE A 160 -11.74 -2.73 4.96
CA ILE A 160 -12.30 -4.08 4.75
C ILE A 160 -13.46 -4.31 5.71
N LEU A 161 -13.29 -4.05 7.00
CA LEU A 161 -14.33 -4.33 7.99
C LEU A 161 -15.61 -3.52 7.74
N PRO A 162 -15.58 -2.18 7.57
CA PRO A 162 -16.76 -1.40 7.20
C PRO A 162 -17.41 -1.88 5.90
N ASN A 163 -16.62 -2.14 4.85
CA ASN A 163 -17.16 -2.51 3.55
C ASN A 163 -17.78 -3.93 3.57
N SER A 164 -17.15 -4.88 4.26
CA SER A 164 -17.73 -6.20 4.50
C SER A 164 -19.03 -6.12 5.30
N ASN A 165 -19.11 -5.23 6.30
CA ASN A 165 -20.35 -5.02 7.05
C ASN A 165 -21.46 -4.43 6.18
N VAL A 166 -21.14 -3.50 5.26
CA VAL A 166 -22.12 -2.97 4.29
C VAL A 166 -22.65 -4.10 3.39
N LEU A 167 -21.78 -4.98 2.87
CA LEU A 167 -22.21 -6.14 2.07
C LEU A 167 -23.13 -7.06 2.89
N ARG A 168 -22.74 -7.39 4.13
CA ARG A 168 -23.53 -8.27 5.02
C ARG A 168 -24.90 -7.70 5.35
N GLN A 169 -24.98 -6.40 5.68
CA GLN A 169 -26.24 -5.70 5.95
C GLN A 169 -27.16 -5.64 4.73
N ASN A 170 -26.60 -5.74 3.53
CA ASN A 170 -27.34 -5.78 2.28
C ASN A 170 -27.66 -7.21 1.80
N GLY A 171 -27.49 -8.22 2.65
CA GLY A 171 -27.87 -9.60 2.37
C GLY A 171 -26.88 -10.37 1.50
N VAL A 172 -25.65 -9.87 1.33
CA VAL A 172 -24.61 -10.62 0.61
C VAL A 172 -24.11 -11.77 1.49
N PRO A 173 -24.16 -13.03 1.02
CA PRO A 173 -23.68 -14.18 1.78
C PRO A 173 -22.19 -14.08 2.12
N GLU A 174 -21.79 -14.50 3.32
CA GLU A 174 -20.38 -14.43 3.76
C GLU A 174 -19.43 -15.17 2.80
N LEU A 175 -19.87 -16.31 2.25
CA LEU A 175 -19.11 -17.05 1.22
C LEU A 175 -18.84 -16.22 -0.04
N ASN A 176 -19.79 -15.36 -0.45
CA ASN A 176 -19.58 -14.45 -1.56
C ASN A 176 -18.60 -13.33 -1.18
N ILE A 177 -18.66 -12.82 0.05
CA ILE A 177 -17.73 -11.80 0.57
C ILE A 177 -16.30 -12.34 0.56
N ASP A 178 -16.06 -13.53 1.12
CA ASP A 178 -14.74 -14.20 1.11
C ASP A 178 -14.25 -14.43 -0.33
N LYS A 179 -15.11 -15.01 -1.19
CA LYS A 179 -14.80 -15.22 -2.61
C LYS A 179 -14.52 -13.90 -3.33
N GLY A 180 -15.20 -12.82 -2.94
CA GLY A 180 -15.03 -11.48 -3.44
C GLY A 180 -13.65 -10.95 -3.10
N PHE A 181 -13.24 -11.06 -1.84
CA PHE A 181 -11.92 -10.64 -1.41
C PHE A 181 -10.81 -11.42 -2.12
N ARG A 182 -10.98 -12.73 -2.32
CA ARG A 182 -10.02 -13.58 -3.03
C ARG A 182 -9.88 -13.27 -4.52
N ARG A 183 -10.96 -12.85 -5.19
CA ARG A 183 -11.00 -12.67 -6.66
C ARG A 183 -10.91 -11.22 -7.12
N VAL A 184 -11.48 -10.30 -6.36
CA VAL A 184 -11.55 -8.87 -6.65
C VAL A 184 -11.24 -8.04 -5.39
N PRO A 185 -10.05 -8.22 -4.78
CA PRO A 185 -9.72 -7.58 -3.51
C PRO A 185 -9.82 -6.05 -3.52
N LYS A 186 -9.55 -5.41 -4.67
CA LYS A 186 -9.66 -3.95 -4.85
C LYS A 186 -11.02 -3.40 -4.38
N THR A 187 -12.09 -4.18 -4.56
CA THR A 187 -13.47 -3.80 -4.21
C THR A 187 -13.64 -3.45 -2.75
N PHE A 188 -12.82 -4.02 -1.87
CA PHE A 188 -12.89 -3.78 -0.42
C PHE A 188 -12.14 -2.53 0.02
N PHE A 189 -11.46 -1.82 -0.89
CA PHE A 189 -10.62 -0.66 -0.58
C PHE A 189 -11.18 0.67 -1.13
N TYR A 190 -12.45 0.72 -1.55
CA TYR A 190 -13.16 2.00 -1.68
C TYR A 190 -13.40 2.61 -0.30
N THR A 191 -13.46 3.93 -0.19
CA THR A 191 -13.80 4.56 1.09
C THR A 191 -15.19 4.09 1.53
N PRO A 192 -15.46 3.92 2.85
CA PRO A 192 -16.76 3.40 3.32
C PRO A 192 -17.98 4.17 2.80
N ILE A 193 -17.83 5.48 2.60
CA ILE A 193 -18.88 6.34 2.03
C ILE A 193 -19.13 5.96 0.56
N GLN A 194 -18.09 5.97 -0.28
CA GLN A 194 -18.21 5.61 -1.70
C GLN A 194 -18.71 4.17 -1.87
N PHE A 195 -18.22 3.25 -1.04
CA PHE A 195 -18.61 1.85 -1.11
C PHE A 195 -20.11 1.68 -0.87
N LYS A 196 -20.66 2.35 0.14
CA LYS A 196 -22.10 2.34 0.43
C LYS A 196 -22.91 2.89 -0.74
N GLU A 197 -22.49 4.01 -1.33
CA GLU A 197 -23.17 4.59 -2.50
C GLU A 197 -23.18 3.64 -3.71
N ILE A 198 -22.04 2.97 -3.97
CA ILE A 198 -21.93 1.98 -5.05
C ILE A 198 -22.87 0.79 -4.78
N VAL A 199 -22.89 0.25 -3.56
CA VAL A 199 -23.74 -0.89 -3.20
C VAL A 199 -25.23 -0.55 -3.38
N GLU A 200 -25.67 0.63 -2.94
CA GLU A 200 -27.07 1.04 -3.15
C GLU A 200 -27.40 1.22 -4.63
N LYS A 201 -26.48 1.80 -5.42
CA LYS A 201 -26.68 1.95 -6.87
C LYS A 201 -26.78 0.58 -7.57
N VAL A 202 -25.93 -0.38 -7.21
CA VAL A 202 -25.99 -1.75 -7.75
C VAL A 202 -27.31 -2.44 -7.41
N LYS A 203 -27.85 -2.23 -6.20
CA LYS A 203 -29.19 -2.73 -5.82
C LYS A 203 -30.30 -2.08 -6.64
N GLN A 204 -30.25 -0.76 -6.84
CA GLN A 204 -31.22 -0.03 -7.67
C GLN A 204 -31.21 -0.50 -9.13
N MET A 205 -30.06 -0.99 -9.62
CA MET A 205 -29.93 -1.60 -10.95
C MET A 205 -30.50 -3.04 -11.03
N GLY A 206 -31.01 -3.59 -9.94
CA GLY A 206 -31.67 -4.90 -9.91
C GLY A 206 -30.74 -6.10 -9.73
N PHE A 207 -29.46 -5.89 -9.40
CA PHE A 207 -28.56 -7.01 -9.07
C PHE A 207 -28.94 -7.63 -7.71
N SER A 208 -29.13 -8.95 -7.68
CA SER A 208 -29.44 -9.68 -6.44
C SER A 208 -28.19 -9.85 -5.55
N PRO A 209 -28.21 -9.40 -4.27
CA PRO A 209 -27.11 -9.56 -3.31
C PRO A 209 -26.67 -11.01 -3.04
N GLU A 210 -27.58 -11.97 -3.25
CA GLU A 210 -27.32 -13.40 -3.02
C GLU A 210 -26.39 -14.00 -4.08
N ARG A 211 -26.30 -13.37 -5.26
CA ARG A 211 -25.48 -13.83 -6.38
C ARG A 211 -24.11 -13.16 -6.35
N PHE A 212 -23.06 -13.92 -6.65
CA PHE A 212 -21.70 -13.39 -6.71
C PHE A 212 -21.53 -12.25 -7.75
N THR A 213 -22.37 -12.22 -8.78
CA THR A 213 -22.40 -11.14 -9.78
C THR A 213 -22.65 -9.76 -9.16
N PHE A 214 -23.28 -9.69 -7.99
CA PHE A 214 -23.44 -8.45 -7.23
C PHE A 214 -22.10 -7.80 -6.88
N ILE A 215 -21.15 -8.57 -6.32
CA ILE A 215 -19.82 -8.05 -5.97
C ILE A 215 -19.05 -7.62 -7.23
N PHE A 216 -19.22 -8.36 -8.33
CA PHE A 216 -18.61 -7.97 -9.60
C PHE A 216 -19.18 -6.64 -10.11
N ALA A 217 -20.49 -6.43 -10.01
CA ALA A 217 -21.12 -5.15 -10.35
C ALA A 217 -20.61 -4.00 -9.46
N VAL A 218 -20.46 -4.21 -8.15
CA VAL A 218 -19.84 -3.23 -7.23
C VAL A 218 -18.40 -2.90 -7.68
N THR A 219 -17.64 -3.90 -8.11
CA THR A 219 -16.26 -3.74 -8.58
C THR A 219 -16.17 -2.92 -9.86
N VAL A 220 -17.08 -3.14 -10.81
CA VAL A 220 -17.09 -2.46 -12.11
C VAL A 220 -17.57 -1.02 -11.99
N LEU A 221 -18.47 -0.75 -11.04
CA LEU A 221 -19.09 0.57 -10.88
C LEU A 221 -18.25 1.58 -10.07
N GLY A 222 -17.28 1.09 -9.28
CA GLY A 222 -16.37 1.91 -8.47
C GLY A 222 -15.03 2.21 -9.14
#